data_AF-A0A378HXK8-F1
#
_entry.id   AF-A0A378HXK8-F1
#
_cell.length_a   1.000
_cell.length_b   1.000
_cell.length_c   1.000
_cell.angle_alpha   90.00
_cell.angle_beta   90.00
_cell.angle_gamma   90.00
#
_symmetry.space_group_name_H-M   'P 1'
#
loop_
_entity.id
_entity.type
_entity.pdbx_description
1 polymer ?
#
loop_
_entity_poly.entity_id
_entity_poly.type
_entity_poly.pdbx_seq_one_letter_code
_entity_poly.pdbx_strand_id
1 'polypeptide(L)'
;MVARDSTDPDIKYLNSKDTQNYLVDIKENNFSLKGAVLHGEYLFVLTCENPPKLLCDKPTHHSYLANGKKVLAAGTLIFDRGALLKLTNNSGHYQPTDSEMLPAIKALYMASGKMLEIYESFSSSPPRAYLVKELINSANFAEAIFQSGTSETDPDEQRYGRELKKDLVEFYANIVSYPLFFQSKPASQNHS
;
A
#
# COMPACT_ATOMS: atom_id res chain seq x y z
N MET A 1 30.82 9.70 -13.92
CA MET A 1 29.70 8.99 -14.57
C MET A 1 30.16 7.59 -14.91
N VAL A 2 29.69 6.56 -14.19
CA VAL A 2 29.74 5.17 -14.66
C VAL A 2 28.45 4.51 -14.16
N ALA A 3 27.49 4.31 -15.05
CA ALA A 3 26.34 3.45 -14.80
C ALA A 3 26.85 2.01 -14.81
N ARG A 4 26.67 1.28 -13.70
CA ARG A 4 26.86 -0.17 -13.69
C ARG A 4 25.62 -0.79 -14.29
N ASP A 5 25.80 -1.32 -15.49
CA ASP A 5 24.91 -2.26 -16.13
C ASP A 5 24.84 -3.52 -15.24
N SER A 6 23.65 -3.88 -14.78
CA SER A 6 23.41 -5.11 -14.01
C SER A 6 22.42 -5.96 -14.80
N THR A 7 22.98 -6.73 -15.73
CA THR A 7 22.29 -7.78 -16.49
C THR A 7 22.33 -9.07 -15.68
N ASP A 8 21.41 -9.18 -14.72
CA ASP A 8 21.08 -10.46 -14.08
C ASP A 8 19.92 -11.10 -14.87
N PRO A 9 20.14 -12.21 -15.61
CA PRO A 9 19.16 -12.77 -16.54
C PRO A 9 17.92 -13.38 -15.88
N ASP A 10 17.90 -13.54 -14.55
CA ASP A 10 16.77 -14.10 -13.80
C ASP A 10 15.85 -13.05 -13.17
N ILE A 11 16.17 -11.75 -13.29
CA ILE A 11 15.25 -10.71 -12.86
C ILE A 11 14.26 -10.44 -13.98
N LYS A 12 13.21 -11.24 -14.03
CA LYS A 12 12.04 -10.91 -14.83
C LYS A 12 11.47 -9.62 -14.23
N TYR A 13 11.36 -8.58 -15.05
CA TYR A 13 10.73 -7.32 -14.65
C TYR A 13 9.27 -7.29 -15.17
N LEU A 14 8.35 -6.71 -14.39
CA LEU A 14 6.99 -6.41 -14.87
C LEU A 14 7.09 -5.32 -15.95
N ASN A 15 6.84 -5.68 -17.21
CA ASN A 15 6.64 -4.69 -18.26
C ASN A 15 5.22 -4.07 -18.14
N SER A 16 4.98 -2.97 -18.85
CA SER A 16 3.70 -2.24 -18.78
C SER A 16 2.48 -3.08 -19.18
N LYS A 17 2.64 -4.13 -20.00
CA LYS A 17 1.56 -5.07 -20.35
C LYS A 17 1.29 -6.05 -19.22
N ASP A 18 2.32 -6.50 -18.51
CA ASP A 18 2.18 -7.44 -17.40
C ASP A 18 1.60 -6.76 -16.16
N THR A 19 1.87 -5.46 -15.93
CA THR A 19 1.27 -4.70 -14.82
C THR A 19 -0.26 -4.71 -14.83
N GLN A 20 -0.88 -4.73 -16.02
CA GLN A 20 -2.35 -4.80 -16.13
C GLN A 20 -2.93 -6.09 -15.54
N ASN A 21 -2.13 -7.16 -15.46
CA ASN A 21 -2.57 -8.40 -14.87
C ASN A 21 -2.66 -8.37 -13.34
N TYR A 22 -2.05 -7.38 -12.71
CA TYR A 22 -1.99 -7.25 -11.25
C TYR A 22 -2.74 -6.01 -10.77
N LEU A 23 -3.16 -5.14 -11.69
CA LEU A 23 -3.84 -3.90 -11.36
C LEU A 23 -5.23 -4.17 -10.77
N VAL A 24 -5.43 -3.65 -9.56
CA VAL A 24 -6.72 -3.72 -8.88
C VAL A 24 -7.64 -2.63 -9.41
N ASP A 25 -8.87 -3.02 -9.76
CA ASP A 25 -9.97 -2.12 -10.10
C ASP A 25 -10.86 -1.92 -8.86
N ILE A 26 -11.19 -0.67 -8.54
CA ILE A 26 -12.00 -0.29 -7.39
C ILE A 26 -13.23 0.45 -7.88
N LYS A 27 -14.40 -0.15 -7.70
CA LYS A 27 -15.70 0.44 -8.06
C LYS A 27 -16.64 0.36 -6.88
N GLU A 28 -17.20 1.50 -6.48
CA GLU A 28 -18.14 1.56 -5.35
C GLU A 28 -17.58 0.88 -4.08
N ASN A 29 -16.28 1.08 -3.82
CA ASN A 29 -15.53 0.47 -2.70
C ASN A 29 -15.31 -1.06 -2.80
N ASN A 30 -15.68 -1.67 -3.93
CA ASN A 30 -15.48 -3.09 -4.21
C ASN A 30 -14.20 -3.29 -5.03
N PHE A 31 -13.30 -4.15 -4.51
CA PHE A 31 -12.00 -4.43 -5.11
C PHE A 31 -12.08 -5.68 -5.98
N SER A 32 -11.61 -5.55 -7.22
CA SER A 32 -11.56 -6.65 -8.18
C SER A 32 -10.23 -6.70 -8.93
N LEU A 33 -9.85 -7.89 -9.36
CA LEU A 33 -8.65 -8.13 -10.16
C LEU A 33 -9.06 -8.93 -11.40
N LYS A 34 -8.77 -8.40 -12.59
CA LYS A 34 -9.20 -8.98 -13.88
C LYS A 34 -10.71 -9.27 -13.94
N GLY A 35 -11.53 -8.42 -13.32
CA GLY A 35 -12.98 -8.57 -13.25
C GLY A 35 -13.48 -9.60 -12.22
N ALA A 36 -12.58 -10.32 -11.53
CA ALA A 36 -12.95 -11.18 -10.42
C ALA A 36 -12.91 -10.40 -9.09
N VAL A 37 -13.98 -10.50 -8.30
CA VAL A 37 -14.06 -9.89 -6.98
C VAL A 37 -13.01 -10.51 -6.06
N LEU A 38 -12.22 -9.68 -5.38
CA LEU A 38 -11.16 -10.15 -4.48
C LEU A 38 -11.77 -10.77 -3.22
N HIS A 39 -11.30 -11.96 -2.86
CA HIS A 39 -11.64 -12.63 -1.61
C HIS A 39 -10.43 -13.45 -1.14
N GLY A 40 -10.13 -13.39 0.15
CA GLY A 40 -8.95 -13.98 0.77
C GLY A 40 -7.75 -13.04 0.82
N GLU A 41 -6.57 -13.62 0.93
CA GLU A 41 -5.30 -12.94 1.16
C GLU A 41 -4.54 -12.69 -0.16
N TYR A 42 -3.99 -11.49 -0.31
CA TYR A 42 -3.21 -11.06 -1.47
C TYR A 42 -2.00 -10.26 -1.02
N LEU A 43 -0.86 -10.52 -1.64
CA LEU A 43 0.27 -9.61 -1.58
C LEU A 43 -0.09 -8.35 -2.34
N PHE A 44 0.32 -7.19 -1.83
CA PHE A 44 0.12 -5.95 -2.54
C PHE A 44 1.39 -5.12 -2.63
N VAL A 45 1.41 -4.29 -3.67
CA VAL A 45 2.35 -3.19 -3.84
C VAL A 45 1.58 -1.96 -4.24
N LEU A 46 1.83 -0.85 -3.54
CA LEU A 46 1.36 0.47 -3.93
C LEU A 46 2.52 1.23 -4.57
N THR A 47 2.44 1.50 -5.87
CA THR A 47 3.55 2.11 -6.62
C THR A 47 3.68 3.61 -6.35
N CYS A 48 4.87 4.19 -6.50
CA CYS A 48 5.08 5.65 -6.50
C CYS A 48 4.74 6.34 -7.84
N GLU A 49 4.06 5.67 -8.79
CA GLU A 49 3.61 6.30 -10.03
C GLU A 49 2.55 7.38 -9.75
N ASN A 50 2.32 8.30 -10.69
CA ASN A 50 1.27 9.31 -10.57
C ASN A 50 0.24 9.14 -11.71
N PRO A 51 -1.00 8.69 -11.44
CA PRO A 51 -1.52 8.30 -10.11
C PRO A 51 -0.91 6.99 -9.58
N PRO A 52 -0.87 6.77 -8.25
CA PRO A 52 -0.46 5.50 -7.65
C PRO A 52 -1.32 4.34 -8.16
N LYS A 53 -0.69 3.18 -8.38
CA LYS A 53 -1.37 1.95 -8.74
C LYS A 53 -1.29 0.96 -7.59
N LEU A 54 -2.43 0.36 -7.27
CA LEU A 54 -2.52 -0.79 -6.38
C LEU A 54 -2.38 -2.06 -7.21
N LEU A 55 -1.31 -2.79 -6.97
CA LEU A 55 -1.06 -4.09 -7.59
C LEU A 55 -1.29 -5.19 -6.55
N CYS A 56 -1.96 -6.27 -6.93
CA CYS A 56 -2.18 -7.43 -6.07
C CYS A 56 -1.84 -8.74 -6.79
N ASP A 57 -1.31 -9.70 -6.05
CA ASP A 57 -1.14 -11.08 -6.48
C ASP A 57 -1.39 -12.05 -5.32
N LYS A 58 -1.59 -13.31 -5.63
CA LYS A 58 -1.68 -14.35 -4.59
C LYS A 58 -0.33 -14.50 -3.88
N PRO A 59 -0.31 -14.96 -2.61
CA PRO A 59 0.90 -15.14 -1.81
C PRO A 59 1.96 -16.12 -2.36
N THR A 60 1.80 -16.67 -3.56
CA THR A 60 2.72 -17.66 -4.13
C THR A 60 3.91 -17.04 -4.87
N HIS A 61 3.94 -15.71 -5.11
CA HIS A 61 4.94 -15.05 -5.97
C HIS A 61 5.53 -13.77 -5.33
N HIS A 62 6.30 -13.92 -4.25
CA HIS A 62 6.75 -12.79 -3.41
C HIS A 62 7.73 -11.78 -4.07
N SER A 63 8.55 -12.16 -5.05
CA SER A 63 9.67 -11.33 -5.51
C SER A 63 9.35 -10.40 -6.69
N TYR A 64 8.25 -10.61 -7.41
CA TYR A 64 8.05 -10.01 -8.73
C TYR A 64 7.32 -8.65 -8.70
N LEU A 65 6.40 -8.43 -7.75
CA LEU A 65 5.51 -7.27 -7.76
C LEU A 65 6.23 -5.93 -7.53
N ALA A 66 7.28 -5.89 -6.70
CA ALA A 66 8.00 -4.66 -6.39
C ALA A 66 8.91 -4.19 -7.54
N ASN A 67 9.34 -5.10 -8.42
CA ASN A 67 10.00 -4.78 -9.69
C ASN A 67 11.22 -3.85 -9.59
N GLY A 68 11.91 -3.80 -8.45
CA GLY A 68 12.99 -2.82 -8.17
C GLY A 68 12.55 -1.35 -8.23
N LYS A 69 11.25 -1.07 -8.37
CA LYS A 69 10.67 0.27 -8.39
C LYS A 69 10.51 0.79 -6.97
N LYS A 70 10.53 2.12 -6.82
CA LYS A 70 10.10 2.74 -5.57
C LYS A 70 8.61 2.45 -5.35
N VAL A 71 8.29 1.94 -4.19
CA VAL A 71 6.94 1.67 -3.73
C VAL A 71 6.63 2.58 -2.55
N LEU A 72 5.37 2.99 -2.42
CA LEU A 72 4.88 3.74 -1.27
C LEU A 72 4.63 2.80 -0.09
N ALA A 73 4.16 1.59 -0.39
CA ALA A 73 3.89 0.56 0.58
C ALA A 73 3.89 -0.82 -0.09
N ALA A 74 4.16 -1.84 0.70
CA ALA A 74 4.02 -3.23 0.32
C ALA A 74 3.61 -4.04 1.55
N GLY A 75 2.99 -5.19 1.32
CA GLY A 75 2.56 -6.06 2.40
C GLY A 75 1.48 -7.01 1.93
N THR A 76 0.50 -7.25 2.80
CA THR A 76 -0.62 -8.13 2.50
C THR A 76 -1.96 -7.44 2.74
N LEU A 77 -2.92 -7.64 1.83
CA LEU A 77 -4.32 -7.22 1.96
C LEU A 77 -5.21 -8.45 2.10
N ILE A 78 -6.23 -8.33 2.95
CA ILE A 78 -7.21 -9.39 3.18
C ILE A 78 -8.59 -8.84 2.85
N PHE A 79 -9.27 -9.53 1.95
CA PHE A 79 -10.58 -9.15 1.42
C PHE A 79 -11.66 -10.16 1.78
N ASP A 80 -12.88 -9.69 2.06
CA ASP A 80 -14.10 -10.50 2.00
C ASP A 80 -15.02 -9.99 0.87
N ARG A 81 -15.12 -10.76 -0.22
CA ARG A 81 -16.08 -10.51 -1.31
C ARG A 81 -16.00 -9.06 -1.84
N GLY A 82 -14.79 -8.57 -2.02
CA GLY A 82 -14.46 -7.26 -2.56
C GLY A 82 -14.28 -6.18 -1.51
N ALA A 83 -14.67 -6.42 -0.25
CA ALA A 83 -14.43 -5.50 0.84
C ALA A 83 -13.02 -5.70 1.42
N LEU A 84 -12.23 -4.63 1.51
CA LEU A 84 -10.93 -4.65 2.17
C LEU A 84 -11.12 -4.56 3.69
N LEU A 85 -10.66 -5.57 4.44
CA LEU A 85 -10.88 -5.67 5.89
C LEU A 85 -9.60 -5.48 6.71
N LYS A 86 -8.48 -6.04 6.24
CA LYS A 86 -7.20 -6.01 6.96
C LYS A 86 -6.04 -5.72 6.01
N LEU A 87 -5.06 -5.00 6.53
CA LEU A 87 -3.80 -4.68 5.89
C LEU A 87 -2.65 -5.07 6.82
N THR A 88 -1.57 -5.61 6.28
CA THR A 88 -0.33 -5.88 7.02
C THR A 88 0.86 -5.30 6.27
N ASN A 89 1.95 -5.00 6.98
CA ASN A 89 3.25 -4.66 6.36
C ASN A 89 4.14 -5.89 6.11
N ASN A 90 3.57 -7.10 6.19
CA ASN A 90 4.29 -8.33 5.92
C ASN A 90 4.35 -8.57 4.40
N SER A 91 5.47 -8.19 3.78
CA SER A 91 5.77 -8.45 2.35
C SER A 91 6.99 -9.37 2.13
N GLY A 92 7.43 -10.10 3.16
CA GLY A 92 8.63 -10.95 3.08
C GLY A 92 9.92 -10.16 3.34
N HIS A 93 10.88 -10.16 2.41
CA HIS A 93 12.21 -9.56 2.61
C HIS A 93 12.21 -8.03 2.68
N TYR A 94 11.21 -7.39 2.09
CA TYR A 94 10.96 -5.97 2.26
C TYR A 94 9.82 -5.83 3.25
N GLN A 95 10.03 -5.09 4.34
CA GLN A 95 9.05 -4.92 5.40
C GLN A 95 9.01 -3.43 5.76
N PRO A 96 8.06 -2.67 5.18
CA PRO A 96 7.93 -1.25 5.46
C PRO A 96 7.66 -0.98 6.93
N THR A 97 8.19 0.12 7.45
CA THR A 97 7.90 0.56 8.82
C THR A 97 6.46 1.06 8.96
N ASP A 98 5.96 1.12 10.19
CA ASP A 98 4.59 1.58 10.45
C ASP A 98 4.35 3.03 9.99
N SER A 99 5.37 3.87 10.13
CA SER A 99 5.37 5.25 9.64
C SER A 99 5.30 5.33 8.11
N GLU A 100 6.00 4.44 7.40
CA GLU A 100 5.92 4.35 5.94
C GLU A 100 4.54 3.83 5.47
N MET A 101 3.89 2.98 6.28
CA MET A 101 2.58 2.42 5.96
C MET A 101 1.42 3.38 6.22
N LEU A 102 1.56 4.35 7.14
CA LEU A 102 0.46 5.24 7.55
C LEU A 102 -0.25 5.95 6.37
N PRO A 103 0.44 6.52 5.37
CA PRO A 103 -0.24 7.12 4.23
C PRO A 103 -1.02 6.10 3.39
N ALA A 104 -0.49 4.88 3.22
CA ALA A 104 -1.16 3.81 2.49
C ALA A 104 -2.39 3.29 3.26
N ILE A 105 -2.29 3.17 4.59
CA ILE A 105 -3.42 2.83 5.48
C ILE A 105 -4.55 3.84 5.28
N LYS A 106 -4.25 5.14 5.33
CA LYS A 106 -5.25 6.20 5.12
C LYS A 106 -5.88 6.15 3.73
N ALA A 107 -5.07 5.99 2.69
CA ALA A 107 -5.55 5.92 1.31
C ALA A 107 -6.47 4.71 1.08
N LEU A 108 -6.08 3.53 1.57
CA LEU A 108 -6.85 2.29 1.45
C LEU A 108 -8.12 2.30 2.31
N TYR A 109 -8.08 2.93 3.49
CA TYR A 109 -9.28 3.18 4.29
C TYR A 109 -10.31 4.02 3.53
N MET A 110 -9.88 5.09 2.86
CA MET A 110 -10.79 5.91 2.06
C MET A 110 -11.29 5.17 0.82
N ALA A 111 -10.41 4.47 0.10
CA ALA A 111 -10.76 3.70 -1.10
C ALA A 111 -11.69 2.52 -0.83
N SER A 112 -11.65 1.96 0.39
CA SER A 112 -12.54 0.91 0.86
C SER A 112 -13.86 1.41 1.41
N GLY A 113 -14.20 2.69 1.22
CA GLY A 113 -15.42 3.24 1.79
C GLY A 113 -15.44 3.14 3.32
N LYS A 114 -14.26 3.22 3.95
CA LYS A 114 -14.04 3.13 5.40
C LYS A 114 -14.25 1.73 5.99
N MET A 115 -14.14 0.69 5.16
CA MET A 115 -14.29 -0.71 5.60
C MET A 115 -13.00 -1.36 6.10
N LEU A 116 -11.82 -0.81 5.80
CA LEU A 116 -10.56 -1.31 6.35
C LEU A 116 -10.54 -1.13 7.89
N GLU A 117 -10.50 -2.22 8.63
CA GLU A 117 -10.65 -2.23 10.09
C GLU A 117 -9.31 -2.35 10.82
N ILE A 118 -8.44 -3.23 10.34
CA ILE A 118 -7.23 -3.65 11.07
C ILE A 118 -5.98 -3.38 10.26
N TYR A 119 -5.00 -2.76 10.90
CA TYR A 119 -3.60 -2.76 10.48
C TYR A 119 -2.80 -3.69 11.40
N GLU A 120 -2.15 -4.70 10.85
CA GLU A 120 -1.24 -5.58 11.60
C GLU A 120 0.22 -5.29 11.22
N SER A 121 0.95 -4.77 12.19
CA SER A 121 2.37 -4.47 12.11
C SER A 121 3.19 -5.68 12.53
N PHE A 122 4.09 -6.08 11.65
CA PHE A 122 5.16 -7.04 11.91
C PHE A 122 6.47 -6.33 12.28
N SER A 123 6.46 -4.99 12.40
CA SER A 123 7.66 -4.19 12.74
C SER A 123 8.21 -4.50 14.13
N SER A 124 7.42 -5.17 14.97
CA SER A 124 7.79 -5.67 16.29
C SER A 124 7.53 -7.18 16.40
N SER A 125 8.17 -7.81 17.38
CA SER A 125 7.94 -9.21 17.74
C SER A 125 7.47 -9.28 19.20
N PRO A 126 6.24 -9.76 19.49
CA PRO A 126 5.25 -10.29 18.54
C PRO A 126 4.60 -9.18 17.68
N PRO A 127 3.97 -9.55 16.53
CA PRO A 127 3.21 -8.59 15.72
C PRO A 127 2.11 -7.89 16.51
N ARG A 128 1.85 -6.63 16.17
CA ARG A 128 0.85 -5.77 16.84
C ARG A 128 -0.28 -5.43 15.88
N ALA A 129 -1.52 -5.51 16.38
CA ALA A 129 -2.70 -5.10 15.63
C ALA A 129 -3.23 -3.75 16.14
N TYR A 130 -3.58 -2.87 15.21
CA TYR A 130 -4.10 -1.52 15.45
C TYR A 130 -5.44 -1.36 14.75
N LEU A 131 -6.38 -0.67 15.40
CA LEU A 131 -7.62 -0.27 14.77
C LEU A 131 -7.36 0.90 13.83
N VAL A 132 -7.69 0.74 12.55
CA VAL A 132 -7.42 1.77 11.54
C VAL A 132 -8.13 3.09 11.84
N LYS A 133 -9.31 3.02 12.48
CA LYS A 133 -10.06 4.20 12.93
C LYS A 133 -9.29 5.07 13.93
N GLU A 134 -8.36 4.50 14.67
CA GLU A 134 -7.50 5.24 15.61
C GLU A 134 -6.33 5.90 14.86
N LEU A 135 -5.82 5.24 13.81
CA LEU A 135 -4.69 5.72 13.01
C LEU A 135 -5.05 6.85 12.04
N ILE A 136 -6.28 6.87 11.51
CA ILE A 136 -6.66 7.79 10.43
C ILE A 136 -6.59 9.28 10.82
N ASN A 137 -6.78 9.60 12.10
CA ASN A 137 -6.83 10.97 12.59
C ASN A 137 -5.47 11.51 13.06
N SER A 138 -4.47 10.64 13.21
CA SER A 138 -3.15 11.02 13.74
C SER A 138 -2.28 11.62 12.64
N ALA A 139 -1.44 12.61 12.95
CA ALA A 139 -0.52 13.19 11.97
C ALA A 139 0.62 12.22 11.63
N ASN A 140 1.06 11.44 12.61
CA ASN A 140 2.09 10.41 12.48
C ASN A 140 1.73 9.16 13.32
N PHE A 141 2.48 8.08 13.12
CA PHE A 141 2.17 6.80 13.76
C PHE A 141 2.41 6.84 15.29
N ALA A 142 3.47 7.53 15.74
CA ALA A 142 3.79 7.66 17.16
C ALA A 142 2.68 8.36 17.95
N GLU A 143 2.06 9.38 17.37
CA GLU A 143 0.90 10.07 17.94
C GLU A 143 -0.30 9.12 18.09
N ALA A 144 -0.53 8.25 17.12
CA ALA A 144 -1.63 7.28 17.14
C ALA A 144 -1.48 6.26 18.29
N ILE A 145 -0.26 5.81 18.52
CA ILE A 145 0.10 4.90 19.63
C ILE A 145 -0.10 5.61 20.98
N PHE A 146 0.31 6.88 21.09
CA PHE A 146 0.17 7.64 22.34
C PHE A 146 -1.30 7.87 22.72
N GLN A 147 -2.16 8.17 21.75
CA GLN A 147 -3.60 8.38 21.97
C GLN A 147 -4.36 7.09 22.32
N SER A 148 -3.87 5.93 21.88
CA SER A 148 -4.45 4.62 22.20
C SER A 148 -3.97 4.02 23.54
N GLY A 149 -3.13 4.75 24.30
CA GLY A 149 -2.67 4.34 25.62
C GLY A 149 -1.59 3.23 25.61
N THR A 150 -0.96 2.99 24.46
CA THR A 150 0.14 2.00 24.35
C THR A 150 1.48 2.70 24.62
N SER A 151 1.83 2.84 25.89
CA SER A 151 3.09 3.48 26.31
C SER A 151 4.29 2.53 26.19
N GLU A 152 4.84 2.34 25.00
CA GLU A 152 6.18 1.79 24.83
C GLU A 152 6.93 2.56 23.75
N THR A 153 8.08 3.12 24.12
CA THR A 153 9.01 3.78 23.19
C THR A 153 9.59 2.75 22.23
N ASP A 154 9.20 2.85 20.96
CA ASP A 154 9.71 2.03 19.88
C ASP A 154 11.20 2.37 19.62
N PRO A 155 12.13 1.39 19.70
CA PRO A 155 13.55 1.61 19.45
C PRO A 155 13.88 2.11 18.04
N ASP A 156 12.92 2.15 17.11
CA ASP A 156 13.13 2.70 15.77
C ASP A 156 13.34 4.22 15.71
N GLU A 157 13.15 4.97 16.83
CA GLU A 157 13.37 6.43 16.88
C GLU A 157 14.77 6.86 16.35
N GLN A 158 15.75 5.95 16.38
CA GLN A 158 17.11 6.19 15.89
C GLN A 158 17.30 6.06 14.36
N ARG A 159 16.33 5.53 13.62
CA ARG A 159 16.35 5.49 12.13
C ARG A 159 15.77 6.75 11.47
N TYR A 160 15.07 7.61 12.22
CA TYR A 160 14.31 8.77 11.73
C TYR A 160 15.16 10.01 11.37
N GLY A 161 16.48 9.90 11.35
CA GLY A 161 17.38 10.99 10.94
C GLY A 161 17.34 11.35 9.44
N ARG A 162 16.46 10.76 8.63
CA ARG A 162 16.21 11.22 7.25
C ARG A 162 14.79 11.73 7.13
N GLU A 163 14.68 13.05 7.22
CA GLU A 163 13.55 13.87 6.79
C GLU A 163 12.86 13.21 5.57
N LEU A 164 11.58 12.85 5.71
CA LEU A 164 10.75 12.46 4.57
C LEU A 164 10.88 13.58 3.55
N LYS A 165 11.40 13.28 2.36
CA LYS A 165 11.61 14.28 1.32
C LYS A 165 10.30 15.05 1.12
N LYS A 166 10.37 16.38 1.12
CA LYS A 166 9.22 17.28 0.98
C LYS A 166 8.27 16.86 -0.16
N ASP A 167 8.84 16.35 -1.25
CA ASP A 167 8.11 15.81 -2.40
C ASP A 167 7.19 14.61 -2.06
N LEU A 168 7.62 13.73 -1.16
CA LEU A 168 6.80 12.62 -0.67
C LEU A 168 5.68 13.14 0.24
N VAL A 169 5.97 14.13 1.09
CA VAL A 169 4.96 14.75 1.97
C VAL A 169 3.87 15.46 1.15
N GLU A 170 4.24 16.24 0.14
CA GLU A 170 3.29 16.90 -0.78
C GLU A 170 2.52 15.87 -1.63
N PHE A 171 3.18 14.79 -2.08
CA PHE A 171 2.52 13.70 -2.78
C PHE A 171 1.51 12.96 -1.89
N TYR A 172 1.83 12.72 -0.61
CA TYR A 172 0.92 12.10 0.36
C TYR A 172 -0.24 13.02 0.75
N ALA A 173 -0.01 14.33 0.89
CA ALA A 173 -1.08 15.31 1.11
C ALA A 173 -2.08 15.31 -0.06
N ASN A 174 -1.59 15.12 -1.29
CA ASN A 174 -2.43 14.95 -2.47
C ASN A 174 -3.20 13.62 -2.43
N ILE A 175 -2.58 12.51 -2.02
CA ILE A 175 -3.24 11.19 -1.90
C ILE A 175 -4.46 11.23 -0.95
N VAL A 176 -4.31 11.88 0.21
CA VAL A 176 -5.38 11.96 1.22
C VAL A 176 -6.49 12.96 0.83
N SER A 177 -6.16 13.98 0.03
CA SER A 177 -7.09 15.06 -0.33
C SER A 177 -8.01 14.74 -1.52
N TYR A 178 -7.73 13.69 -2.31
CA TYR A 178 -8.54 13.33 -3.48
C TYR A 178 -8.99 11.87 -3.42
N PRO A 179 -10.28 11.58 -3.17
CA PRO A 179 -10.82 10.21 -3.18
C PRO A 179 -10.87 9.56 -4.60
N LEU A 180 -10.25 10.18 -5.61
CA LEU A 180 -10.36 9.81 -7.02
C LEU A 180 -9.18 8.98 -7.56
N PHE A 181 -8.17 8.64 -6.75
CA PHE A 181 -6.93 7.99 -7.24
C PHE A 181 -7.11 6.64 -7.92
N PHE A 182 -8.17 5.90 -7.59
CA PHE A 182 -8.41 4.55 -8.12
C PHE A 182 -9.47 4.49 -9.22
N GLN A 183 -10.02 5.62 -9.64
CA GLN A 183 -11.01 5.61 -10.71
C GLN A 183 -10.33 5.39 -12.06
N SER A 184 -10.57 4.24 -12.67
CA SER A 184 -10.41 4.07 -14.11
C SER A 184 -11.22 5.15 -14.81
N LYS A 185 -10.61 5.88 -15.77
CA LYS A 185 -11.34 6.84 -16.62
C LYS A 185 -12.67 6.24 -17.08
N PRO A 186 -13.80 6.97 -17.01
CA PRO A 186 -15.01 6.51 -17.67
C PRO A 186 -14.69 6.31 -19.16
N ALA A 187 -15.07 5.14 -19.69
CA ALA A 187 -14.97 4.86 -21.11
C ALA A 187 -15.66 5.99 -21.87
N SER A 188 -14.90 6.75 -22.68
CA SER A 188 -15.47 7.69 -23.62
C SER A 188 -16.50 6.95 -24.48
N GLN A 189 -17.76 7.36 -24.36
CA GLN A 189 -18.81 6.94 -25.28
C GLN A 189 -18.39 7.39 -26.68
N ASN A 190 -18.11 6.42 -27.54
CA ASN A 190 -18.06 6.64 -28.97
C ASN A 190 -19.49 6.99 -29.42
N HIS A 191 -19.75 8.29 -29.63
CA HIS A 191 -20.83 8.71 -30.50
C HIS A 191 -20.30 8.65 -31.93
N SER A 192 -20.81 7.69 -32.70
CA SER A 192 -20.94 7.76 -34.15
C SER A 192 -22.43 7.90 -34.48
#